data_AF-A0A2M7DD49-F1
#
_entry.id   AF-A0A2M7DD49-F1
#
_cell.length_a   1.000
_cell.length_b   1.000
_cell.length_c   1.000
_cell.angle_alpha   90.00
_cell.angle_beta   90.00
_cell.angle_gamma   90.00
#
_symmetry.space_group_name_H-M   'P 1'
#
loop_
_entity.id
_entity.type
_entity.pdbx_description
1 polymer ?
#
loop_
_entity_poly.entity_id
_entity_poly.type
_entity_poly.pdbx_seq_one_letter_code
_entity_poly.pdbx_strand_id
1 'polypeptide(L)'
;MPRRAFLFFALSLLIFIRADLVSAESIYSFDVEINVSQDSSFLVKEKILYNFGNLEKHGIIRNIPLDKVGSIKVISVTDLFSQPYHYQLSKEGGDLKIKIGDEDKTITGSHWYNILYQVKGGLGFFDDYDELYWNVTGNEWPVSIGNAQVVISLPRPVSESDLKFRCFSG
;
A
#
# COMPACT_ATOMS: atom_id res chain seq x y z
N MET A 1 -12.30 40.16 71.54
CA MET A 1 -10.93 40.08 70.96
C MET A 1 -10.78 38.72 70.26
N PRO A 2 -10.05 38.61 69.14
CA PRO A 2 -10.53 37.98 67.91
C PRO A 2 -9.78 36.70 67.46
N ARG A 3 -10.18 36.16 66.29
CA ARG A 3 -9.44 35.30 65.32
C ARG A 3 -9.77 33.80 65.38
N ARG A 4 -9.94 33.06 64.27
CA ARG A 4 -9.76 33.28 62.83
C ARG A 4 -10.51 32.17 62.08
N ALA A 5 -11.21 32.53 61.01
CA ALA A 5 -11.68 31.60 59.99
C ALA A 5 -10.46 31.01 59.24
N PHE A 6 -10.51 29.71 58.92
CA PHE A 6 -9.70 29.13 57.86
C PHE A 6 -10.60 28.20 57.04
N LEU A 7 -11.14 28.75 55.95
CA LEU A 7 -11.60 27.97 54.80
C LEU A 7 -10.37 27.23 54.23
N PHE A 8 -10.36 25.91 54.31
CA PHE A 8 -9.47 25.11 53.46
C PHE A 8 -10.21 24.80 52.15
N PHE A 9 -9.98 25.67 51.17
CA PHE A 9 -10.36 25.44 49.78
C PHE A 9 -9.31 24.50 49.17
N ALA A 10 -9.55 23.19 49.24
CA ALA A 10 -8.73 22.19 48.57
C ALA A 10 -9.12 22.16 47.08
N LEU A 11 -8.51 23.04 46.29
CA LEU A 11 -8.62 23.03 44.84
C LEU A 11 -7.77 21.88 44.29
N SER A 12 -8.37 20.71 44.07
CA SER A 12 -7.71 19.62 43.37
C SER A 12 -7.57 19.99 41.89
N LEU A 13 -6.34 20.25 41.46
CA LEU A 13 -6.00 20.50 40.05
C LEU A 13 -6.08 19.17 39.29
N LEU A 14 -7.25 18.85 38.73
CA LEU A 14 -7.42 17.77 37.76
C LEU A 14 -6.75 18.21 36.46
N ILE A 15 -5.47 17.85 36.30
CA ILE A 15 -4.77 17.94 35.02
C ILE A 15 -5.36 16.85 34.12
N PHE A 16 -6.34 17.21 33.30
CA PHE A 16 -6.78 16.38 32.19
C PHE A 16 -5.66 16.39 31.14
N ILE A 17 -4.76 15.42 31.22
CA ILE A 17 -3.84 15.12 30.12
C ILE A 17 -4.72 14.68 28.95
N ARG A 18 -4.92 15.57 27.98
CA ARG A 18 -5.46 15.17 26.69
C ARG A 18 -4.34 14.41 25.99
N ALA A 19 -4.42 13.08 26.00
CA ALA A 19 -3.68 12.29 25.05
C ALA A 19 -4.26 12.62 23.67
N ASP A 20 -3.57 13.46 22.90
CA ASP A 20 -3.88 13.58 21.49
C ASP A 20 -3.74 12.20 20.87
N LEU A 21 -4.83 11.66 20.32
CA LEU A 21 -4.82 10.41 19.58
C LEU A 21 -3.96 10.65 18.33
N VAL A 22 -2.67 10.33 18.43
CA VAL A 22 -1.78 10.23 17.27
C VAL A 22 -2.30 9.06 16.44
N SER A 23 -2.98 9.36 15.34
CA SER A 23 -3.29 8.35 14.32
C SER A 23 -1.97 7.89 13.73
N ALA A 24 -1.62 6.63 13.98
CA ALA A 24 -0.42 6.02 13.42
C ALA A 24 -0.54 5.90 11.90
N GLU A 25 0.58 6.07 11.21
CA GLU A 25 0.69 5.85 9.77
C GLU A 25 0.34 4.40 9.44
N SER A 26 -0.53 4.18 8.45
CA SER A 26 -1.02 2.84 8.12
C SER A 26 -1.61 2.77 6.72
N ILE A 27 -1.64 1.57 6.13
CA ILE A 27 -2.44 1.28 4.94
C ILE A 27 -3.77 0.70 5.39
N TYR A 28 -4.88 1.35 5.06
CA TYR A 28 -6.21 0.86 5.39
C TYR A 28 -6.63 -0.30 4.48
N SER A 29 -6.44 -0.14 3.17
CA SER A 29 -6.70 -1.20 2.19
C SER A 29 -5.63 -1.26 1.11
N PHE A 30 -5.34 -2.48 0.66
CA PHE A 30 -4.47 -2.77 -0.46
C PHE A 30 -5.20 -3.73 -1.42
N ASP A 31 -5.82 -3.16 -2.44
CA ASP A 31 -6.59 -3.91 -3.43
C ASP A 31 -5.78 -4.11 -4.70
N VAL A 32 -5.59 -5.36 -5.12
CA VAL A 32 -4.84 -5.70 -6.34
C VAL A 32 -5.70 -6.42 -7.35
N GLU A 33 -5.72 -5.92 -8.58
CA GLU A 33 -6.34 -6.61 -9.72
C GLU A 33 -5.22 -7.02 -10.70
N ILE A 34 -5.10 -8.31 -10.99
CA ILE A 34 -4.15 -8.87 -11.96
C ILE A 34 -4.93 -9.40 -13.17
N ASN A 35 -4.65 -8.88 -14.35
CA ASN A 35 -5.26 -9.33 -15.60
C ASN A 35 -4.20 -9.98 -16.48
N VAL A 36 -4.24 -11.31 -16.60
CA VAL A 36 -3.29 -12.10 -17.37
C VAL A 36 -3.68 -12.12 -18.84
N SER A 37 -2.71 -11.83 -19.71
CA SER A 37 -2.88 -11.77 -21.16
C SER A 37 -2.41 -13.06 -21.85
N GLN A 38 -2.88 -13.29 -23.07
CA GLN A 38 -2.50 -14.48 -23.86
C GLN A 38 -1.02 -14.52 -24.26
N ASP A 39 -0.34 -13.38 -24.26
CA ASP A 39 1.09 -13.25 -24.55
C ASP A 39 1.97 -13.43 -23.30
N SER A 40 1.39 -13.97 -22.22
CA SER A 40 2.05 -14.21 -20.93
C SER A 40 2.50 -12.95 -20.18
N SER A 41 2.12 -11.77 -20.67
CA SER A 41 2.18 -10.54 -19.87
C SER A 41 0.96 -10.44 -18.97
N PHE A 42 1.03 -9.58 -17.94
CA PHE A 42 -0.15 -9.26 -17.14
C PHE A 42 -0.13 -7.80 -16.70
N LEU A 43 -1.33 -7.21 -16.60
CA LEU A 43 -1.53 -5.89 -16.04
C LEU A 43 -1.85 -6.03 -14.56
N VAL A 44 -1.14 -5.28 -13.73
CA VAL A 44 -1.41 -5.16 -12.31
C VAL A 44 -1.92 -3.76 -12.02
N LYS A 45 -3.07 -3.69 -11.36
CA LYS A 45 -3.65 -2.46 -10.83
C LYS A 45 -3.70 -2.56 -9.32
N GLU A 46 -2.92 -1.74 -8.64
CA GLU A 46 -2.93 -1.59 -7.20
C GLU A 46 -3.76 -0.36 -6.82
N LYS A 47 -4.67 -0.48 -5.85
CA LYS A 47 -5.36 0.64 -5.20
C LYS A 47 -5.00 0.60 -3.73
N ILE A 48 -4.25 1.59 -3.29
CA ILE A 48 -3.72 1.65 -1.92
C ILE A 48 -4.37 2.84 -1.23
N LEU A 49 -5.16 2.58 -0.19
CA LEU A 49 -5.65 3.63 0.71
C LEU A 49 -4.66 3.82 1.84
N TYR A 50 -3.77 4.79 1.66
CA TYR A 50 -2.70 5.09 2.62
C TYR A 50 -3.13 6.22 3.54
N ASN A 51 -2.95 6.06 4.85
CA ASN A 51 -3.24 7.08 5.85
C ASN A 51 -1.97 7.54 6.55
N PHE A 52 -1.63 8.82 6.37
CA PHE A 52 -0.52 9.47 7.08
C PHE A 52 -0.89 9.91 8.50
N GLY A 53 -2.16 9.81 8.89
CA GLY A 53 -2.64 10.35 10.15
C GLY A 53 -2.38 11.87 10.19
N ASN A 54 -1.72 12.34 11.24
CA ASN A 54 -1.33 13.75 11.37
C ASN A 54 0.11 14.03 10.90
N LEU A 55 0.82 13.03 10.33
CA LEU A 55 2.18 13.21 9.85
C LEU A 55 2.18 13.91 8.50
N GLU A 56 2.98 14.97 8.38
CA GLU A 56 3.23 15.64 7.12
C GLU A 56 4.27 14.85 6.30
N LYS A 57 3.85 14.38 5.13
CA LYS A 57 4.71 13.61 4.20
C LYS A 57 4.55 14.12 2.78
N HIS A 58 5.60 13.97 1.98
CA HIS A 58 5.55 14.33 0.55
C HIS A 58 4.78 13.32 -0.31
N GLY A 59 4.51 12.13 0.22
CA GLY A 59 3.83 11.03 -0.46
C GLY A 59 4.39 9.67 -0.01
N ILE A 60 4.34 8.67 -0.89
CA ILE A 60 4.77 7.29 -0.58
C ILE A 60 5.92 6.82 -1.47
N ILE A 61 6.62 5.78 -1.01
CA ILE A 61 7.53 4.99 -1.84
C ILE A 61 6.94 3.59 -1.97
N ARG A 62 6.71 3.16 -3.21
CA ARG A 62 6.29 1.79 -3.53
C ARG A 62 7.48 1.03 -4.12
N ASN A 63 7.97 0.03 -3.38
CA ASN A 63 8.98 -0.91 -3.86
C ASN A 63 8.27 -2.14 -4.43
N ILE A 64 8.55 -2.51 -5.68
CA ILE A 64 8.02 -3.72 -6.33
C ILE A 64 9.20 -4.65 -6.60
N PRO A 65 9.25 -5.85 -6.00
CA PRO A 65 10.31 -6.82 -6.26
C PRO A 65 10.44 -7.15 -7.74
N LEU A 66 11.68 -7.18 -8.23
CA LEU A 66 12.01 -7.61 -9.58
C LEU A 66 12.46 -9.08 -9.62
N ASP A 67 12.26 -9.83 -8.52
CA ASP A 67 12.56 -11.25 -8.49
C ASP A 67 11.59 -12.03 -9.38
N LYS A 68 12.12 -13.03 -10.11
CA LYS A 68 11.34 -13.94 -10.96
C LYS A 68 10.49 -13.27 -12.05
N VAL A 69 10.82 -12.04 -12.45
CA VAL A 69 10.15 -11.31 -13.54
C VAL A 69 11.17 -10.85 -14.57
N GLY A 70 10.75 -10.76 -15.83
CA GLY A 70 11.61 -10.24 -16.90
C GLY A 70 11.65 -8.70 -16.90
N SER A 71 10.49 -8.06 -16.85
CA SER A 71 10.41 -6.60 -16.81
C SER A 71 9.11 -6.09 -16.22
N ILE A 72 9.16 -4.91 -15.61
CA ILE A 72 8.00 -4.13 -15.18
C ILE A 72 8.03 -2.77 -15.87
N LYS A 73 6.89 -2.35 -16.42
CA LYS A 73 6.67 -1.03 -17.01
C LYS A 73 5.52 -0.33 -16.30
N VAL A 74 5.81 0.73 -15.56
CA VAL A 74 4.78 1.60 -14.97
C VAL A 74 4.06 2.35 -16.09
N ILE A 75 2.73 2.30 -16.07
CA ILE A 75 1.86 2.93 -17.06
C ILE A 75 1.30 4.24 -16.50
N SER A 76 0.77 4.21 -15.27
CA SER A 76 0.21 5.40 -14.62
C SER A 76 0.21 5.30 -13.11
N VAL A 77 0.25 6.47 -12.46
CA VAL A 77 0.01 6.63 -11.02
C VAL A 77 -0.99 7.78 -10.86
N THR A 78 -2.14 7.52 -10.25
CA THR A 78 -3.22 8.51 -10.10
C THR A 78 -3.87 8.47 -8.73
N ASP A 79 -4.61 9.51 -8.39
CA ASP A 79 -5.50 9.55 -7.23
C ASP A 79 -6.85 8.85 -7.50
N LEU A 80 -7.79 8.98 -6.55
CA LEU A 80 -9.16 8.46 -6.65
C LEU A 80 -9.96 9.08 -7.81
N PHE A 81 -9.67 10.32 -8.17
CA PHE A 81 -10.35 11.08 -9.22
C PHE A 81 -9.63 10.97 -10.58
N SER A 82 -8.69 10.02 -10.69
CA SER A 82 -7.85 9.80 -11.89
C SER A 82 -6.96 10.99 -12.24
N GLN A 83 -6.67 11.88 -11.28
CA GLN A 83 -5.67 12.91 -11.47
C GLN A 83 -4.27 12.30 -11.33
N PRO A 84 -3.33 12.62 -12.24
CA PRO A 84 -2.01 12.03 -12.20
C PRO A 84 -1.20 12.55 -11.01
N TYR A 85 -0.50 11.65 -10.33
CA TYR A 85 0.58 12.02 -9.42
C TYR A 85 1.87 12.26 -10.19
N HIS A 86 2.71 13.15 -9.67
CA HIS A 86 4.13 13.15 -10.01
C HIS A 86 4.80 11.93 -9.39
N TYR A 87 5.66 11.27 -10.16
CA TYR A 87 6.45 10.14 -9.66
C TYR A 87 7.80 10.02 -10.36
N GLN A 88 8.75 9.40 -9.65
CA GLN A 88 10.08 9.07 -10.15
C GLN A 88 10.31 7.57 -10.03
N LEU A 89 10.98 6.99 -11.04
CA LEU A 89 11.31 5.56 -11.09
C LEU A 89 12.81 5.37 -10.92
N SER A 90 13.19 4.41 -10.09
CA SER A 90 14.57 3.92 -9.98
C SER A 90 14.59 2.42 -9.74
N LYS A 91 15.77 1.80 -9.94
CA LYS A 91 16.00 0.38 -9.61
C LYS A 91 17.11 0.30 -8.59
N GLU A 92 16.84 -0.30 -7.44
CA GLU A 92 17.80 -0.40 -6.34
C GLU A 92 17.46 -1.61 -5.47
N GLY A 93 18.47 -2.35 -5.01
CA GLY A 93 18.26 -3.45 -4.06
C GLY A 93 17.52 -4.68 -4.60
N GLY A 94 17.31 -4.78 -5.91
CA GLY A 94 16.49 -5.84 -6.51
C GLY A 94 15.03 -5.43 -6.75
N ASP A 95 14.68 -4.17 -6.44
CA ASP A 95 13.32 -3.67 -6.58
C ASP A 95 13.23 -2.55 -7.62
N LEU A 96 12.06 -2.41 -8.23
CA LEU A 96 11.61 -1.19 -8.87
C LEU A 96 11.02 -0.28 -7.79
N LYS A 97 11.63 0.89 -7.59
CA LYS A 97 11.13 1.91 -6.66
C LYS A 97 10.32 2.96 -7.41
N ILE A 98 9.12 3.23 -6.93
CA ILE A 98 8.24 4.29 -7.40
C ILE A 98 8.09 5.29 -6.26
N LYS A 99 8.78 6.43 -6.35
CA LYS A 99 8.62 7.56 -5.42
C LYS A 99 7.48 8.42 -5.93
N ILE A 100 6.36 8.47 -5.20
CA ILE A 100 5.10 9.10 -5.62
C ILE A 100 4.82 10.29 -4.69
N GLY A 101 4.63 11.48 -5.24
CA GLY A 101 4.39 12.67 -4.45
C GLY A 101 4.96 13.96 -5.02
N ASP A 102 4.85 15.04 -4.26
CA ASP A 102 5.35 16.38 -4.58
C ASP A 102 6.47 16.74 -3.59
N GLU A 103 7.66 17.11 -4.07
CA GLU A 103 8.80 17.44 -3.21
C GLU A 103 8.67 18.79 -2.50
N ASP A 104 7.79 19.67 -3.01
CA ASP A 104 7.57 21.02 -2.46
C ASP A 104 6.35 21.09 -1.55
N LYS A 105 5.55 20.02 -1.45
CA LYS A 105 4.31 19.98 -0.67
C LYS A 105 4.20 18.75 0.19
N THR A 106 3.72 18.94 1.41
CA THR A 106 3.34 17.84 2.31
C THR A 106 1.82 17.66 2.32
N ILE A 107 1.42 16.43 2.60
CA ILE A 107 0.05 15.99 2.78
C ILE A 107 -0.07 15.20 4.09
N THR A 108 -1.26 15.24 4.68
CA THR A 108 -1.64 14.48 5.88
C THR A 108 -2.95 13.73 5.60
N GLY A 109 -3.38 12.86 6.51
CA GLY A 109 -4.62 12.11 6.38
C GLY A 109 -4.56 11.01 5.31
N SER A 110 -5.72 10.64 4.79
CA SER A 110 -5.87 9.50 3.88
C SER A 110 -5.86 9.89 2.41
N HIS A 111 -5.10 9.15 1.60
CA HIS A 111 -4.93 9.37 0.17
C HIS A 111 -4.99 8.03 -0.58
N TRP A 112 -5.57 8.07 -1.78
CA TRP A 112 -5.62 6.92 -2.68
C TRP A 112 -4.46 6.96 -3.65
N TYR A 113 -3.73 5.86 -3.77
CA TYR A 113 -2.70 5.67 -4.79
C TYR A 113 -3.11 4.53 -5.71
N ASN A 114 -3.47 4.88 -6.94
CA ASN A 114 -3.83 3.94 -7.99
C ASN A 114 -2.63 3.77 -8.93
N ILE A 115 -1.98 2.61 -8.86
CA ILE A 115 -0.76 2.30 -9.62
C ILE A 115 -1.10 1.24 -10.66
N LEU A 116 -0.87 1.56 -11.94
CA LEU A 116 -1.05 0.62 -13.05
C LEU A 116 0.29 0.34 -13.70
N TYR A 117 0.64 -0.94 -13.82
CA TYR A 117 1.86 -1.37 -14.50
C TYR A 117 1.67 -2.69 -15.24
N GLN A 118 2.51 -2.92 -16.25
CA GLN A 118 2.59 -4.16 -16.99
C GLN A 118 3.81 -4.96 -16.55
N VAL A 119 3.62 -6.26 -16.34
CA VAL A 119 4.68 -7.22 -16.05
C VAL A 119 4.84 -8.16 -17.24
N LYS A 120 6.08 -8.50 -17.57
CA LYS A 120 6.42 -9.54 -18.55
C LYS A 120 7.40 -10.53 -17.94
N GLY A 121 7.28 -11.79 -18.34
CA GLY A 121 8.15 -12.87 -17.87
C GLY A 121 7.97 -13.21 -16.39
N GLY A 122 6.79 -12.93 -15.82
CA GLY A 122 6.43 -13.33 -14.45
C GLY A 122 5.56 -14.59 -14.37
N LEU A 123 5.34 -15.27 -15.50
CA LEU A 123 4.73 -16.60 -15.55
C LEU A 123 5.83 -17.66 -15.70
N GLY A 124 5.76 -18.69 -14.87
CA GLY A 124 6.53 -19.92 -15.02
C GLY A 124 5.79 -20.94 -15.86
N PHE A 125 6.52 -21.69 -16.68
CA PHE A 125 6.00 -22.77 -17.52
C PHE A 125 6.70 -24.06 -17.12
N PHE A 126 5.94 -25.05 -16.68
CA PHE A 126 6.41 -26.37 -16.28
C PHE A 126 5.72 -27.45 -17.14
N ASP A 127 6.23 -28.67 -17.12
CA ASP A 127 5.73 -29.76 -17.98
C ASP A 127 4.22 -30.02 -17.81
N ASP A 128 3.71 -29.88 -16.57
CA ASP A 128 2.33 -30.22 -16.21
C ASP A 128 1.45 -29.01 -15.85
N TYR A 129 2.02 -27.82 -15.70
CA TYR A 129 1.27 -26.62 -15.28
C TYR A 129 2.00 -25.31 -15.59
N ASP A 130 1.23 -24.24 -15.68
CA ASP A 130 1.72 -22.87 -15.67
C ASP A 130 1.57 -22.28 -14.25
N GLU A 131 2.47 -21.38 -13.86
CA GLU A 131 2.47 -20.74 -12.54
C GLU A 131 2.52 -19.21 -12.65
N LEU A 132 1.60 -18.52 -11.97
CA LEU A 132 1.74 -17.10 -11.64
C LEU A 132 2.22 -16.99 -10.20
N TYR A 133 3.49 -16.62 -10.01
CA TYR A 133 4.04 -16.26 -8.70
C TYR A 133 4.17 -14.74 -8.63
N TRP A 134 3.39 -14.09 -7.75
CA TRP A 134 3.39 -12.64 -7.62
C TRP A 134 3.37 -12.19 -6.16
N ASN A 135 4.26 -11.24 -5.83
CA ASN A 135 4.23 -10.58 -4.52
C ASN A 135 3.19 -9.45 -4.54
N VAL A 136 1.99 -9.75 -4.03
CA VAL A 136 0.82 -8.86 -4.10
C VAL A 136 1.07 -7.52 -3.41
N THR A 137 1.46 -7.54 -2.14
CA THR A 137 1.65 -6.32 -1.34
C THR A 137 3.09 -5.81 -1.36
N GLY A 138 4.07 -6.67 -1.64
CA GLY A 138 5.48 -6.43 -1.32
C GLY A 138 5.83 -6.81 0.12
N ASN A 139 7.13 -6.76 0.45
CA ASN A 139 7.66 -7.22 1.74
C ASN A 139 8.11 -6.09 2.69
N GLU A 140 8.21 -4.86 2.20
CA GLU A 140 8.99 -3.80 2.87
C GLU A 140 8.16 -2.59 3.33
N TRP A 141 6.84 -2.75 3.50
CA TRP A 141 6.05 -1.66 4.07
C TRP A 141 6.47 -1.41 5.52
N PRO A 142 6.85 -0.17 5.90
CA PRO A 142 7.22 0.15 7.28
C PRO A 142 5.99 0.32 8.19
N VAL A 143 4.79 0.14 7.64
CA VAL A 143 3.50 0.38 8.30
C VAL A 143 2.59 -0.83 8.17
N SER A 144 1.65 -0.96 9.10
CA SER A 144 0.66 -2.05 9.05
C SER A 144 -0.30 -1.91 7.87
N ILE A 145 -0.67 -3.04 7.28
CA ILE A 145 -1.74 -3.15 6.28
C ILE A 145 -2.97 -3.74 6.96
N GLY A 146 -4.07 -2.99 6.97
CA GLY A 146 -5.33 -3.40 7.61
C GLY A 146 -6.04 -4.52 6.84
N ASN A 147 -6.27 -4.30 5.55
CA ASN A 147 -6.85 -5.30 4.64
C ASN A 147 -6.06 -5.37 3.33
N ALA A 148 -5.88 -6.59 2.83
CA ALA A 148 -5.31 -6.84 1.51
C ALA A 148 -6.15 -7.87 0.77
N GLN A 149 -6.38 -7.64 -0.52
CA GLN A 149 -7.07 -8.58 -1.40
C GLN A 149 -6.46 -8.58 -2.81
N VAL A 150 -6.59 -9.71 -3.49
CA VAL A 150 -6.18 -9.87 -4.88
C VAL A 150 -7.28 -10.55 -5.68
N VAL A 151 -7.54 -10.02 -6.88
CA VAL A 151 -8.40 -10.63 -7.88
C VAL A 151 -7.57 -10.91 -9.12
N ILE A 152 -7.60 -12.15 -9.60
CA ILE A 152 -6.83 -12.58 -10.77
C ILE A 152 -7.79 -12.99 -11.88
N SER A 153 -7.70 -12.32 -13.02
CA SER A 153 -8.45 -12.62 -14.24
C SER A 153 -7.53 -13.37 -15.22
N LEU A 154 -7.94 -14.58 -15.60
CA LEU A 154 -7.22 -15.41 -16.57
C LEU A 154 -7.67 -15.08 -18.01
N PRO A 155 -6.79 -15.27 -19.02
CA PRO A 155 -7.10 -14.90 -20.42
C PRO A 155 -8.16 -15.80 -21.06
N ARG A 156 -8.47 -16.95 -20.45
CA ARG A 156 -9.50 -17.90 -20.86
C ARG A 156 -10.11 -18.54 -19.60
N PRO A 157 -11.36 -19.01 -19.66
CA PRO A 157 -11.94 -19.81 -18.59
C PRO A 157 -11.11 -21.07 -18.34
N VAL A 158 -10.86 -21.37 -17.07
CA VAL A 158 -10.21 -22.61 -16.62
C VAL A 158 -11.17 -23.29 -15.66
N SER A 159 -11.30 -24.61 -15.74
CA SER A 159 -12.13 -25.38 -14.81
C SER A 159 -11.60 -25.20 -13.39
N GLU A 160 -12.50 -25.06 -12.40
CA GLU A 160 -12.08 -24.90 -11.00
C GLU A 160 -11.21 -26.06 -10.51
N SER A 161 -11.42 -27.28 -11.03
CA SER A 161 -10.62 -28.47 -10.73
C SER A 161 -9.15 -28.35 -11.13
N ASP A 162 -8.84 -27.48 -12.08
CA ASP A 162 -7.52 -27.32 -12.67
C ASP A 162 -6.75 -26.16 -12.01
N LEU A 163 -7.42 -25.40 -11.13
CA LEU A 163 -6.82 -24.29 -10.40
C LEU A 163 -6.27 -24.74 -9.06
N LYS A 164 -5.03 -24.31 -8.77
CA LYS A 164 -4.37 -24.50 -7.48
C LYS A 164 -3.92 -23.14 -6.97
N PHE A 165 -4.27 -22.83 -5.73
CA PHE A 165 -3.89 -21.56 -5.09
C PHE A 165 -3.06 -21.83 -3.84
N ARG A 166 -2.00 -21.02 -3.66
CA ARG A 166 -1.22 -20.96 -2.43
C ARG A 166 -1.06 -19.49 -2.07
N CYS A 167 -1.46 -19.12 -0.86
CA CYS A 167 -1.27 -17.77 -0.32
C CYS A 167 -0.31 -17.86 0.87
N PHE A 168 0.62 -16.93 0.94
CA PHE A 168 1.61 -16.85 2.02
C PHE A 168 1.54 -15.44 2.63
N SER A 169 1.54 -15.37 3.95
CA SER A 169 1.66 -14.15 4.75
C SER A 169 2.71 -14.40 5.84
N GLY A 170 3.48 -13.38 6.20
CA GLY A 170 4.49 -13.44 7.27
C GLY A 170 4.30 -12.34 8.29
#